data_AF-A0A7Y0FHH8-F1
#
_entry.id   AF-A0A7Y0FHH8-F1
#
_cell.length_a   1.000
_cell.length_b   1.000
_cell.length_c   1.000
_cell.angle_alpha   90.00
_cell.angle_beta   90.00
_cell.angle_gamma   90.00
#
_symmetry.space_group_name_H-M   'P 1'
#
loop_
_entity.id
_entity.type
_entity.pdbx_description
1 polymer ?
#
loop_
_entity_poly.entity_id
_entity_poly.type
_entity_poly.pdbx_seq_one_letter_code
_entity_poly.pdbx_strand_id
1 'polypeptide(L)'
;MAKQITQQKIDELKKLRSSLSSLTSIDYTIGTIVHIKQVLADLDLTSSFSFSITTELNKLEVYRDNYSNFSTTKSIIDHAIDYYSAQLRA
;
A
#
# COMPACT_ATOMS: atom_id res chain seq x y z
N MET A 1 -12.29 19.12 -5.49
CA MET A 1 -12.86 18.37 -4.35
C MET A 1 -11.70 17.95 -3.47
N ALA A 2 -11.64 18.43 -2.22
CA ALA A 2 -10.59 18.05 -1.28
C ALA A 2 -10.77 16.58 -0.89
N LYS A 3 -9.70 15.79 -0.99
CA LYS A 3 -9.70 14.39 -0.58
C LYS A 3 -9.92 14.32 0.92
N GLN A 4 -10.93 13.55 1.35
CA GLN A 4 -11.14 13.27 2.76
C GLN A 4 -10.43 11.98 3.10
N ILE A 5 -9.42 12.08 3.96
CA ILE A 5 -8.93 10.93 4.71
C ILE A 5 -10.12 10.44 5.54
N THR A 6 -10.55 9.20 5.32
CA THR A 6 -11.65 8.60 6.07
C THR A 6 -11.16 7.38 6.84
N GLN A 7 -11.76 7.14 8.01
CA GLN A 7 -11.48 5.94 8.80
C GLN A 7 -11.67 4.66 7.96
N GLN A 8 -12.71 4.63 7.12
CA GLN A 8 -12.99 3.51 6.24
C GLN A 8 -11.84 3.19 5.28
N LYS A 9 -11.22 4.21 4.67
CA LYS A 9 -10.09 4.03 3.75
C LYS A 9 -8.82 3.58 4.48
N ILE A 10 -8.61 4.04 5.70
CA ILE A 10 -7.50 3.58 6.55
C ILE A 10 -7.72 2.12 6.96
N ASP A 11 -8.94 1.74 7.33
CA ASP A 11 -9.28 0.37 7.71
C ASP A 11 -9.17 -0.59 6.51
N GLU A 12 -9.58 -0.14 5.32
CA GLU A 12 -9.34 -0.84 4.05
C GLU A 12 -7.83 -1.08 3.84
N LEU A 13 -7.00 -0.05 4.02
CA LEU A 13 -5.54 -0.18 3.89
C LEU A 13 -4.96 -1.20 4.88
N LYS A 14 -5.40 -1.16 6.15
CA LYS A 14 -4.99 -2.12 7.19
C LYS A 14 -5.39 -3.55 6.85
N LYS A 15 -6.59 -3.74 6.30
CA LYS A 15 -7.07 -5.06 5.87
C LYS A 15 -6.23 -5.61 4.72
N LEU A 16 -5.96 -4.81 3.70
CA LEU A 16 -5.10 -5.17 2.57
C LEU A 16 -3.66 -5.44 3.04
N ARG A 17 -3.14 -4.64 3.97
CA ARG A 17 -1.81 -4.86 4.55
C ARG A 17 -1.70 -6.19 5.30
N SER A 18 -2.78 -6.59 5.98
CA SER A 18 -2.86 -7.84 6.71
C SER A 18 -2.97 -9.05 5.79
N SER A 19 -3.56 -8.89 4.59
CA SER A 19 -3.64 -9.98 3.61
C SER A 19 -2.32 -10.26 2.88
N LEU A 20 -1.35 -9.33 2.93
CA LEU A 20 0.04 -9.53 2.49
C LEU A 20 0.83 -10.44 3.46
N SER A 21 0.39 -11.69 3.60
CA SER A 21 1.07 -12.72 4.37
C SER A 21 2.26 -13.34 3.61
N SER A 22 3.11 -14.12 4.28
CA SER A 22 4.23 -14.82 3.64
C SER A 22 3.83 -16.04 2.82
N LEU A 23 2.54 -16.45 2.85
CA LEU A 23 2.05 -17.68 2.23
C LEU A 23 1.15 -17.43 1.00
N THR A 24 1.07 -16.19 0.51
CA THR A 24 0.25 -15.83 -0.65
C THR A 24 1.05 -15.91 -1.95
N SER A 25 0.38 -16.30 -3.05
CA SER A 25 1.00 -16.33 -4.37
C SER A 25 1.46 -14.93 -4.82
N ILE A 26 2.43 -14.88 -5.73
CA ILE A 26 2.96 -13.62 -6.27
C ILE A 26 1.86 -12.80 -6.96
N ASP A 27 0.94 -13.45 -7.69
CA ASP A 27 -0.17 -12.77 -8.38
C ASP A 27 -1.17 -12.15 -7.40
N TYR A 28 -1.48 -12.86 -6.32
CA TYR A 28 -2.32 -12.32 -5.24
C TYR A 28 -1.63 -11.11 -4.58
N THR A 29 -0.31 -11.20 -4.39
CA THR A 29 0.51 -10.13 -3.82
C THR A 29 0.49 -8.89 -4.70
N ILE A 30 0.75 -9.04 -6.00
CA ILE A 30 0.67 -7.96 -7.00
C ILE A 30 -0.73 -7.33 -6.99
N GLY A 31 -1.79 -8.13 -7.09
CA GLY A 31 -3.17 -7.64 -7.08
C GLY A 31 -3.52 -6.87 -5.81
N THR A 32 -3.04 -7.34 -4.65
CA THR A 32 -3.23 -6.65 -3.37
C THR A 32 -2.49 -5.31 -3.34
N ILE A 33 -1.25 -5.25 -3.83
CA ILE A 33 -0.46 -4.01 -3.88
C ILE A 33 -1.08 -3.00 -4.85
N VAL A 34 -1.61 -3.43 -6.00
CA VAL A 34 -2.37 -2.59 -6.92
C VAL A 34 -3.56 -1.93 -6.19
N HIS A 35 -4.29 -2.70 -5.39
CA HIS A 35 -5.41 -2.17 -4.63
C HIS A 35 -4.94 -1.17 -3.56
N ILE A 36 -3.87 -1.48 -2.84
CA ILE A 36 -3.27 -0.55 -1.86
C ILE A 36 -2.88 0.77 -2.54
N LYS A 37 -2.26 0.72 -3.71
CA LYS A 37 -1.91 1.91 -4.50
C LYS A 37 -3.15 2.76 -4.82
N GLN A 38 -4.26 2.14 -5.20
CA GLN A 38 -5.51 2.87 -5.48
C GLN A 38 -6.06 3.55 -4.23
N VAL A 39 -6.09 2.84 -3.09
CA VAL A 39 -6.56 3.42 -1.82
C VAL A 39 -5.64 4.57 -1.36
N LEU A 40 -4.32 4.43 -1.50
CA LEU A 40 -3.37 5.51 -1.23
C LEU A 40 -3.61 6.71 -2.15
N ALA A 41 -3.85 6.48 -3.43
CA ALA A 41 -4.16 7.54 -4.38
C ALA A 41 -5.48 8.22 -4.04
N ASP A 42 -6.51 7.49 -3.58
CA ASP A 42 -7.78 8.07 -3.12
C ASP A 42 -7.56 9.00 -1.93
N LEU A 43 -6.81 8.54 -0.92
CA LEU A 43 -6.44 9.29 0.29
C LEU A 43 -5.66 10.56 -0.05
N ASP A 44 -4.61 10.43 -0.86
CA ASP A 44 -3.76 11.53 -1.29
C ASP A 44 -3.03 11.18 -2.61
N LEU A 45 -3.47 11.82 -3.72
CA LEU A 45 -2.87 11.65 -5.05
C LEU A 45 -1.42 12.14 -5.10
N THR A 46 -1.05 13.06 -4.20
CA THR A 46 0.28 13.68 -4.16
C THR A 46 1.22 13.01 -3.16
N SER A 47 0.75 11.99 -2.43
CA SER A 47 1.58 11.35 -1.43
C SER A 47 2.76 10.61 -2.06
N SER A 48 3.92 10.79 -1.42
CA SER A 48 5.13 10.02 -1.72
C SER A 48 4.92 8.51 -1.54
N PHE A 49 3.93 8.09 -0.74
CA PHE A 49 3.57 6.69 -0.54
C PHE A 49 3.05 6.04 -1.82
N SER A 50 2.14 6.68 -2.56
CA SER A 50 1.61 6.13 -3.82
C SER A 50 2.71 5.94 -4.88
N PHE A 51 3.64 6.90 -4.96
CA PHE A 51 4.80 6.82 -5.84
C PHE A 51 5.77 5.69 -5.43
N SER A 52 6.08 5.60 -4.14
CA SER A 52 6.98 4.57 -3.60
C SER A 52 6.41 3.16 -3.81
N ILE A 53 5.11 2.97 -3.56
CA ILE A 53 4.43 1.71 -3.85
C ILE A 53 4.43 1.39 -5.34
N THR A 54 4.24 2.38 -6.22
CA THR A 54 4.30 2.15 -7.66
C THR A 54 5.68 1.64 -8.08
N THR A 55 6.75 2.19 -7.50
CA THR A 55 8.12 1.76 -7.79
C THR A 55 8.36 0.32 -7.35
N GLU A 56 7.94 -0.04 -6.13
CA GLU A 56 8.10 -1.42 -5.65
C GLU A 56 7.17 -2.41 -6.40
N LEU A 57 5.97 -1.99 -6.79
CA LEU A 57 5.08 -2.78 -7.63
C LEU A 57 5.72 -3.10 -8.98
N ASN A 58 6.30 -2.11 -9.66
CA ASN A 58 6.98 -2.35 -10.94
C ASN A 58 8.12 -3.36 -10.79
N LYS A 59 8.90 -3.27 -9.71
CA LYS A 59 9.96 -4.25 -9.43
C LYS A 59 9.38 -5.64 -9.17
N LEU A 60 8.28 -5.74 -8.41
CA LEU A 60 7.61 -7.00 -8.13
C LEU A 60 7.03 -7.63 -9.40
N GLU A 61 6.45 -6.84 -10.31
CA GLU A 61 5.93 -7.32 -11.59
C GLU A 61 7.05 -7.82 -12.53
N VAL A 62 8.22 -7.15 -12.51
CA VAL A 62 9.38 -7.53 -13.33
C VAL A 62 10.10 -8.76 -12.78
N TYR A 63 10.37 -8.78 -11.47
CA TYR A 63 11.22 -9.80 -10.85
C TYR A 63 10.43 -10.97 -10.25
N ARG A 64 9.12 -10.80 -9.99
CA ARG A 64 8.17 -11.79 -9.46
C ARG A 64 8.75 -12.58 -8.29
N ASP A 65 8.92 -13.89 -8.42
CA ASP A 65 9.41 -14.78 -7.36
C ASP A 65 10.85 -14.50 -6.95
N ASN A 66 11.63 -13.79 -7.79
CA ASN A 66 13.01 -13.40 -7.47
C ASN A 66 13.08 -12.07 -6.69
N TYR A 67 11.95 -11.44 -6.40
CA TYR A 67 11.91 -10.17 -5.68
C TYR A 67 12.00 -10.39 -4.16
N SER A 68 13.21 -10.24 -3.61
CA SER A 68 13.48 -10.42 -2.17
C SER A 68 13.02 -9.26 -1.29
N ASN A 69 12.69 -8.10 -1.87
CA ASN A 69 12.52 -6.84 -1.14
C ASN A 69 11.07 -6.57 -0.70
N PHE A 70 10.27 -7.62 -0.51
CA PHE A 70 8.89 -7.50 -0.04
C PHE A 70 8.77 -6.82 1.34
N SER A 71 9.83 -6.87 2.16
CA SER A 71 9.94 -6.11 3.41
C SER A 71 9.84 -4.59 3.20
N THR A 72 10.42 -4.07 2.12
CA THR A 72 10.35 -2.64 1.78
C THR A 72 8.91 -2.24 1.44
N THR A 73 8.22 -3.02 0.61
CA THR A 73 6.81 -2.78 0.28
C THR A 73 5.97 -2.72 1.55
N LYS A 74 6.14 -3.70 2.45
CA LYS A 74 5.45 -3.76 3.74
C LYS A 74 5.67 -2.52 4.59
N SER A 75 6.93 -2.08 4.73
CA SER A 75 7.29 -0.90 5.52
C SER A 75 6.66 0.39 4.96
N ILE A 76 6.64 0.57 3.64
CA ILE A 76 6.00 1.73 3.01
C ILE A 76 4.50 1.78 3.35
N ILE A 77 3.82 0.63 3.31
CA ILE A 77 2.39 0.54 3.62
C ILE A 77 2.15 0.83 5.10
N ASP A 78 2.97 0.25 5.99
CA ASP A 78 2.85 0.48 7.44
C ASP A 78 3.02 1.97 7.79
N HIS A 79 4.04 2.63 7.21
CA HIS A 79 4.22 4.08 7.38
C HIS A 79 3.05 4.90 6.83
N ALA A 80 2.47 4.50 5.71
CA ALA A 80 1.30 5.18 5.16
C ALA A 80 0.09 5.07 6.12
N ILE A 81 -0.15 3.88 6.68
CA ILE A 81 -1.21 3.66 7.68
C ILE A 81 -1.02 4.57 8.88
N ASP A 82 0.20 4.62 9.42
CA ASP A 82 0.52 5.43 10.59
C ASP A 82 0.33 6.93 10.30
N TYR A 83 0.83 7.40 9.15
CA TYR A 83 0.70 8.80 8.72
C TYR A 83 -0.77 9.23 8.58
N TYR A 84 -1.58 8.48 7.82
CA TYR A 84 -2.98 8.85 7.64
C TYR A 84 -3.81 8.66 8.91
N SER A 85 -3.47 7.67 9.75
CA SER A 85 -4.11 7.51 11.07
C SER A 85 -3.81 8.68 11.99
N ALA A 86 -2.60 9.23 11.95
CA ALA A 86 -2.24 10.43 12.70
C ALA A 86 -2.99 11.66 12.17
N GLN A 87 -3.07 11.84 10.85
CA GLN A 87 -3.79 12.95 10.25
C GLN A 87 -5.30 12.92 10.53
N LEU A 88 -5.92 11.75 10.59
CA LEU A 88 -7.35 11.64 10.92
C LEU A 88 -7.66 12.01 12.38
N ARG A 89 -6.67 11.87 13.27
CA ARG A 89 -6.79 12.21 14.70
C ARG A 89 -6.40 13.65 15.02
N ALA A 90 -5.71 14.33 14.10
CA ALA A 90 -5.25 15.71 14.23
C ALA A 90 -6.35 16.69 13.83
#